data_AF-A0A392MKG4-F1
#
_entry.id   AF-A0A392MKG4-F1
#
_cell.length_a   1.000
_cell.length_b   1.000
_cell.length_c   1.000
_cell.angle_alpha   90.00
_cell.angle_beta   90.00
_cell.angle_gamma   90.00
#
_symmetry.space_group_name_H-M   'P 1'
#
loop_
_entity.id
_entity.type
_entity.pdbx_description
1 polymer ?
#
loop_
_entity_poly.entity_id
_entity_poly.type
_entity_poly.pdbx_seq_one_letter_code
_entity_poly.pdbx_strand_id
1 'polypeptide(L)'
;METQAPSMENPKISAYYQTRLAHFGVVSTEWLAQAQSATNPLPSSSTDSDTDKDTNFSVIDEFNRWRNHPDLAEAVAAIRALAAVISSSKASTMMQLEIELKNASDTLKAWDTTSISLTAASDLFMRYVTRTSALEFEDFNSAKSRLIERADKFGEISYK
;
A
#
# COMPACT_ATOMS: atom_id res chain seq x y z
N MET A 1 -20.04 51.09 45.96
CA MET A 1 -20.10 51.56 44.57
C MET A 1 -19.95 50.33 43.69
N GLU A 2 -21.09 49.76 43.30
CA GLU A 2 -21.19 48.68 42.33
C GLU A 2 -20.63 49.14 40.98
N THR A 3 -19.83 48.29 40.33
CA THR A 3 -19.41 48.50 38.95
C THR A 3 -19.97 47.35 38.11
N GLN A 4 -21.10 47.66 37.47
CA GLN A 4 -21.75 46.87 36.43
C GLN A 4 -20.82 46.71 35.23
N ALA A 5 -20.61 45.47 34.76
CA ALA A 5 -20.03 45.16 33.45
C ALA A 5 -21.03 44.33 32.63
N PRO A 6 -21.04 44.45 31.29
CA PRO A 6 -22.24 44.21 30.47
C PRO A 6 -22.52 42.73 30.21
N SER A 7 -23.82 42.42 30.21
CA SER A 7 -24.42 41.18 29.70
C SER A 7 -24.02 40.97 28.24
N MET A 8 -23.22 39.94 27.95
CA MET A 8 -23.15 39.37 26.61
C MET A 8 -24.19 38.25 26.52
N GLU A 9 -25.38 38.60 26.05
CA GLU A 9 -26.36 37.63 25.57
C GLU A 9 -25.73 36.82 24.43
N ASN A 10 -25.32 35.59 24.74
CA ASN A 10 -24.74 34.67 23.77
C ASN A 10 -25.87 34.12 22.88
N PRO A 11 -25.89 34.41 21.56
CA PRO A 11 -26.95 33.93 20.70
C PRO A 11 -26.78 32.41 20.54
N LYS A 12 -27.71 31.67 21.17
CA LYS A 12 -28.07 30.26 20.92
C LYS A 12 -26.99 29.47 20.17
N ILE A 13 -26.02 28.93 20.92
CA ILE A 13 -25.16 27.86 20.43
C ILE A 13 -26.07 26.77 19.88
N SER A 14 -26.00 26.54 18.56
CA SER A 14 -26.80 25.52 17.88
C SER A 14 -26.64 24.17 18.59
N ALA A 15 -27.74 23.47 18.84
CA ALA A 15 -27.75 22.15 19.47
C ALA A 15 -26.75 21.17 18.81
N TYR A 16 -26.45 21.40 17.52
CA TYR A 16 -25.41 20.72 16.77
C TYR A 16 -24.02 20.71 17.45
N TYR A 17 -23.56 21.85 17.98
CA TYR A 17 -22.27 21.93 18.67
C TYR A 17 -22.33 21.34 20.08
N GLN A 18 -23.49 21.46 20.73
CA GLN A 18 -23.72 20.94 22.07
C GLN A 18 -23.73 19.40 22.08
N THR A 19 -24.34 18.79 21.05
CA THR A 19 -24.30 17.33 20.83
C THR A 19 -22.91 16.86 20.39
N ARG A 20 -22.19 17.60 19.54
CA ARG A 20 -20.78 17.22 19.23
C ARG A 20 -19.94 17.18 20.51
N LEU A 21 -20.03 18.16 21.40
CA LEU A 21 -19.23 18.17 22.63
C LEU A 21 -19.55 17.00 23.58
N ALA A 22 -20.77 16.44 23.54
CA ALA A 22 -21.12 15.25 24.32
C ALA A 22 -20.57 13.93 23.73
N HIS A 23 -20.20 13.92 22.43
CA HIS A 23 -19.71 12.74 21.72
C HIS A 23 -18.21 12.76 21.38
N PHE A 24 -17.58 13.93 21.36
CA PHE A 24 -16.11 14.01 21.37
C PHE A 24 -15.66 13.76 22.81
N GLY A 25 -15.40 12.48 23.10
CA GLY A 25 -14.63 12.11 24.27
C GLY A 25 -13.39 12.99 24.31
N VAL A 26 -13.28 13.78 25.38
CA VAL A 26 -12.04 14.47 25.71
C VAL A 26 -10.94 13.44 25.52
N VAL A 27 -9.98 13.81 24.69
CA VAL A 27 -8.70 13.14 24.52
C VAL A 27 -8.05 13.15 25.92
N SER A 28 -8.45 12.20 26.77
CA SER A 28 -7.97 12.05 28.14
C SER A 28 -6.48 11.74 28.11
N THR A 29 -5.70 12.30 29.04
CA THR A 29 -4.25 12.08 29.12
C THR A 29 -3.83 10.61 29.04
N GLU A 30 -4.73 9.71 29.46
CA GLU A 30 -4.62 8.25 29.34
C GLU A 30 -4.47 7.73 27.90
N TRP A 31 -5.21 8.24 26.91
CA TRP A 31 -5.08 7.75 25.52
C TRP A 31 -3.75 8.22 24.90
N LEU A 32 -3.28 9.42 25.27
CA LEU A 32 -1.96 9.93 24.85
C LEU A 32 -0.83 9.08 25.46
N ALA A 33 -0.95 8.71 26.74
CA ALA A 33 0.01 7.82 27.40
C ALA A 33 0.03 6.42 26.79
N GLN A 34 -1.13 5.85 26.45
CA GLN A 34 -1.25 4.58 25.73
C GLN A 34 -0.56 4.64 24.36
N ALA A 35 -0.76 5.73 23.60
CA ALA A 35 -0.15 5.91 22.29
C ALA A 35 1.39 6.05 22.37
N GLN A 36 1.91 6.77 23.38
CA GLN A 36 3.35 6.90 23.60
C GLN A 36 4.00 5.57 23.99
N SER A 37 3.32 4.76 24.80
CA SER A 37 3.79 3.42 25.21
C SER A 37 3.92 2.44 24.03
N ALA A 38 3.17 2.66 22.95
CA ALA A 38 3.20 1.84 21.74
C ALA A 38 4.35 2.21 20.77
N THR A 39 5.14 3.26 21.07
CA THR A 39 6.24 3.73 20.21
C THR A 39 7.62 3.18 20.59
N ASN A 40 7.72 2.23 21.53
CA ASN A 40 8.99 1.60 21.84
C ASN A 40 9.55 0.89 20.61
N PRO A 41 10.74 1.27 20.10
CA PRO A 41 11.41 0.54 19.03
C PRO A 41 11.75 -0.87 19.53
N LEU A 42 11.34 -1.87 18.77
CA LEU A 42 11.71 -3.26 18.98
C LEU A 42 13.25 -3.37 19.08
N PRO A 43 13.82 -4.14 20.05
CA PRO A 43 15.25 -4.37 20.09
C PRO A 43 15.67 -5.06 18.78
N SER A 44 16.56 -4.40 18.05
CA SER A 44 17.19 -4.90 16.85
C SER A 44 17.97 -6.17 17.18
N SER A 45 17.32 -7.32 16.95
CA SER A 45 17.97 -8.60 16.74
C SER A 45 18.82 -8.48 15.48
N SER A 46 20.09 -8.15 15.66
CA SER A 46 21.14 -8.41 14.68
C SER A 46 21.25 -9.92 14.48
N THR A 47 20.50 -10.43 13.52
CA THR A 47 20.68 -11.78 13.00
C THR A 47 21.65 -11.67 11.83
N ASP A 48 22.91 -11.95 12.10
CA ASP A 48 23.83 -12.46 11.08
C ASP A 48 23.10 -13.61 10.37
N SER A 49 22.86 -13.45 9.08
CA SER A 49 22.40 -14.53 8.22
C SER A 49 23.37 -14.65 7.06
N ASP A 50 24.35 -15.49 7.35
CA ASP A 50 24.94 -16.46 6.46
C ASP A 50 24.14 -16.68 5.16
N THR A 51 24.86 -16.56 4.05
CA THR A 51 24.40 -16.76 2.68
C THR A 51 23.88 -18.19 2.45
N ASP A 52 22.62 -18.42 2.81
CA ASP A 52 21.83 -19.51 2.24
C ASP A 52 21.09 -18.93 1.03
N LYS A 53 21.57 -19.25 -0.18
CA LYS A 53 20.87 -18.96 -1.44
C LYS A 53 19.66 -19.88 -1.58
N ASP A 54 18.73 -19.78 -0.65
CA ASP A 54 17.35 -20.13 -0.94
C ASP A 54 16.89 -19.10 -1.97
N THR A 55 16.61 -19.55 -3.19
CA THR A 55 16.17 -18.71 -4.30
C THR A 55 14.74 -18.24 -4.07
N ASN A 56 14.51 -17.52 -2.97
CA ASN A 56 13.23 -16.93 -2.63
C ASN A 56 13.05 -15.70 -3.53
N PHE A 57 11.91 -15.63 -4.22
CA PHE A 57 11.65 -14.54 -5.16
C PHE A 57 11.63 -13.20 -4.41
N SER A 58 12.43 -12.24 -4.88
CA SER A 58 12.51 -10.88 -4.33
C SER A 58 11.98 -9.88 -5.36
N VAL A 59 10.84 -9.27 -5.05
CA VAL A 59 10.21 -8.26 -5.92
C VAL A 59 11.10 -7.02 -6.12
N ILE A 60 11.91 -6.69 -5.10
CA ILE A 60 12.84 -5.55 -5.15
C ILE A 60 13.98 -5.83 -6.13
N ASP A 61 14.53 -7.04 -6.13
CA ASP A 61 15.61 -7.41 -7.05
C ASP A 61 15.11 -7.42 -8.49
N GLU A 62 13.90 -7.92 -8.72
CA GLU A 62 13.27 -7.91 -10.04
C GLU A 62 13.00 -6.47 -10.51
N PHE A 63 12.46 -5.61 -9.63
CA PHE A 63 12.28 -4.20 -9.93
C PHE A 63 13.60 -3.50 -10.27
N ASN A 64 14.65 -3.78 -9.49
CA ASN A 64 15.99 -3.24 -9.73
C ASN A 64 16.57 -3.68 -11.09
N ARG A 65 16.35 -4.93 -11.50
CA ARG A 65 16.73 -5.41 -12.83
C ARG A 65 16.04 -4.62 -13.94
N TRP A 66 14.74 -4.38 -13.82
CA TRP A 66 13.99 -3.66 -14.84
C TRP A 66 14.31 -2.16 -14.88
N ARG A 67 14.44 -1.48 -13.74
CA ARG A 67 14.76 -0.03 -13.70
C ARG A 67 16.17 0.29 -14.22
N ASN A 68 17.07 -0.69 -14.25
CA ASN A 68 18.42 -0.50 -14.80
C ASN A 68 18.42 -0.37 -16.32
N HIS A 69 17.30 -0.65 -17.00
CA HIS A 69 17.14 -0.39 -18.42
C HIS A 69 16.77 1.09 -18.63
N PRO A 70 17.62 1.90 -19.30
CA PRO A 70 17.40 3.34 -19.44
C PRO A 70 16.13 3.67 -20.24
N ASP A 71 15.76 2.79 -21.17
CA ASP A 71 14.64 2.96 -22.09
C ASP A 71 13.28 2.64 -21.44
N LEU A 72 13.28 2.03 -20.25
CA LEU A 72 12.06 1.75 -19.51
C LEU A 72 11.73 2.87 -18.53
N ALA A 73 10.44 3.20 -18.44
CA ALA A 73 9.94 4.06 -17.38
C ALA A 73 9.87 3.29 -16.05
N GLU A 74 10.02 4.00 -14.95
CA GLU A 74 9.99 3.41 -13.60
C GLU A 74 8.67 2.69 -13.30
N ALA A 75 7.53 3.28 -13.68
CA ALA A 75 6.22 2.63 -13.60
C ALA A 75 6.16 1.29 -14.35
N VAL A 76 6.83 1.19 -15.49
CA VAL A 76 6.87 -0.04 -16.30
C VAL A 76 7.71 -1.10 -15.60
N ALA A 77 8.84 -0.71 -15.01
CA ALA A 77 9.66 -1.60 -14.19
C ALA A 77 8.88 -2.17 -13.00
N ALA A 78 8.06 -1.34 -12.34
CA ALA A 78 7.18 -1.76 -11.25
C ALA A 78 6.17 -2.82 -11.70
N ILE A 79 5.48 -2.57 -12.82
CA ILE A 79 4.48 -3.48 -13.37
C ILE A 79 5.12 -4.82 -13.79
N ARG A 80 6.30 -4.81 -14.41
CA ARG A 80 7.04 -6.03 -14.77
C ARG A 80 7.47 -6.83 -13.53
N ALA A 81 7.94 -6.17 -12.48
CA ALA A 81 8.26 -6.83 -11.22
C ALA A 81 7.03 -7.48 -10.56
N LEU A 82 5.88 -6.80 -10.55
CA LEU A 82 4.62 -7.35 -10.06
C LEU A 82 4.09 -8.50 -10.94
N ALA A 83 4.30 -8.47 -12.25
CA ALA A 83 3.99 -9.59 -13.13
C ALA A 83 4.85 -10.82 -12.83
N ALA A 84 6.12 -10.63 -12.50
CA ALA A 84 7.00 -11.71 -12.06
C ALA A 84 6.56 -12.31 -10.72
N VAL A 85 6.01 -11.51 -9.79
CA VAL A 85 5.35 -12.02 -8.58
C VAL A 85 4.22 -12.98 -8.95
N ILE A 86 3.32 -12.57 -9.87
CA ILE A 86 2.24 -13.43 -10.34
C ILE A 86 2.79 -14.74 -10.94
N SER A 87 3.84 -14.65 -11.77
CA SER A 87 4.48 -15.81 -12.38
C SER A 87 5.05 -16.79 -11.35
N SER A 88 5.75 -16.28 -10.34
CA SER A 88 6.37 -17.06 -9.25
C SER A 88 5.38 -17.58 -8.20
N SER A 89 4.19 -16.97 -8.12
CA SER A 89 3.20 -17.28 -7.09
C SER A 89 2.69 -18.71 -7.19
N LYS A 90 2.65 -19.42 -6.06
CA LYS A 90 2.06 -20.76 -5.92
C LYS A 90 0.60 -20.72 -5.47
N ALA A 91 -0.01 -19.54 -5.44
CA ALA A 91 -1.42 -19.39 -5.11
C ALA A 91 -2.28 -20.28 -6.01
N SER A 92 -3.31 -20.89 -5.43
CA SER A 92 -4.33 -21.68 -6.15
C SER A 92 -5.66 -20.95 -6.24
N THR A 93 -5.78 -19.81 -5.57
CA THR A 93 -7.01 -19.01 -5.50
C THR A 93 -6.70 -17.56 -5.82
N MET A 94 -7.69 -16.87 -6.37
CA MET A 94 -7.59 -15.44 -6.65
C MET A 94 -7.34 -14.61 -5.40
N MET A 95 -8.06 -14.92 -4.32
CA MET A 95 -7.90 -14.22 -3.05
C MET A 95 -6.47 -14.32 -2.52
N GLN A 96 -5.85 -15.52 -2.56
CA GLN A 96 -4.47 -15.68 -2.12
C GLN A 96 -3.49 -14.92 -3.03
N LEU A 97 -3.70 -14.96 -4.36
CA LEU A 97 -2.88 -14.20 -5.30
C LEU A 97 -2.97 -12.69 -5.02
N GLU A 98 -4.15 -12.17 -4.74
CA GLU A 98 -4.37 -10.76 -4.41
C GLU A 98 -3.65 -10.36 -3.11
N ILE A 99 -3.66 -11.23 -2.09
CA ILE A 99 -2.91 -11.01 -0.83
C ILE A 99 -1.40 -10.98 -1.10
N GLU A 100 -0.87 -11.98 -1.81
CA GLU A 100 0.56 -12.05 -2.15
C GLU A 100 1.00 -10.81 -2.95
N LEU A 101 0.21 -10.42 -3.94
CA LEU A 101 0.48 -9.25 -4.77
C LEU A 101 0.37 -7.94 -4.00
N LYS A 102 -0.58 -7.83 -3.06
CA LYS A 102 -0.70 -6.68 -2.17
C LYS A 102 0.53 -6.52 -1.29
N ASN A 103 1.03 -7.61 -0.72
CA ASN A 103 2.25 -7.59 0.08
C ASN A 103 3.46 -7.16 -0.74
N ALA A 104 3.60 -7.69 -1.97
CA ALA A 104 4.66 -7.27 -2.89
C ALA A 104 4.55 -5.78 -3.30
N SER A 105 3.34 -5.30 -3.57
CA SER A 105 3.03 -3.90 -3.86
C SER A 105 3.41 -2.98 -2.71
N ASP A 106 3.08 -3.35 -1.47
CA ASP A 106 3.44 -2.57 -0.28
C ASP A 106 4.96 -2.58 -0.03
N THR A 107 5.63 -3.71 -0.31
CA THR A 107 7.10 -3.83 -0.25
C THR A 107 7.78 -2.87 -1.24
N LEU A 108 7.29 -2.80 -2.48
CA LEU A 108 7.79 -1.83 -3.48
C LEU A 108 7.57 -0.38 -3.04
N LYS A 109 6.38 -0.06 -2.53
CA LYS A 109 6.05 1.30 -2.06
C LYS A 109 6.88 1.72 -0.84
N ALA A 110 7.20 0.77 0.04
CA ALA A 110 8.08 1.02 1.18
C ALA A 110 9.55 1.17 0.77
N TRP A 111 9.96 0.50 -0.31
CA TRP A 111 11.32 0.57 -0.83
C TRP A 111 11.67 1.97 -1.38
N ASP A 112 10.74 2.62 -2.09
CA ASP A 112 10.87 4.03 -2.49
C ASP A 112 9.56 4.79 -2.26
N THR A 113 9.50 5.44 -1.10
CA THR A 113 8.36 6.26 -0.68
C THR A 113 8.28 7.61 -1.40
N THR A 114 9.35 8.02 -2.10
CA THR A 114 9.41 9.29 -2.83
C THR A 114 8.92 9.15 -4.26
N SER A 115 8.95 7.93 -4.80
CA SER A 115 8.50 7.66 -6.16
C SER A 115 6.98 7.59 -6.28
N ILE A 116 6.42 8.70 -6.77
CA ILE A 116 5.01 8.79 -7.14
C ILE A 116 4.70 7.81 -8.29
N SER A 117 5.62 7.64 -9.23
CA SER A 117 5.45 6.76 -10.40
C SER A 117 5.32 5.30 -9.98
N LEU A 118 6.21 4.83 -9.09
CA LEU A 118 6.18 3.49 -8.51
C LEU A 118 4.88 3.25 -7.73
N THR A 119 4.51 4.19 -6.86
CA THR A 119 3.30 4.08 -6.03
C THR A 119 2.04 4.03 -6.90
N ALA A 120 1.91 4.95 -7.87
CA ALA A 120 0.75 5.00 -8.76
C ALA A 120 0.64 3.74 -9.62
N ALA A 121 1.76 3.24 -10.18
CA ALA A 121 1.78 2.02 -10.96
C ALA A 121 1.36 0.80 -10.14
N SER A 122 1.87 0.69 -8.90
CA SER A 122 1.55 -0.40 -7.98
C SER A 122 0.07 -0.43 -7.61
N ASP A 123 -0.52 0.73 -7.28
CA ASP A 123 -1.93 0.82 -6.93
C ASP A 123 -2.86 0.61 -8.14
N LEU A 124 -2.48 1.12 -9.32
CA LEU A 124 -3.25 0.90 -10.55
C LEU A 124 -3.22 -0.57 -10.97
N PHE A 125 -2.07 -1.23 -10.83
CA PHE A 125 -1.95 -2.66 -11.13
C PHE A 125 -2.80 -3.50 -10.16
N MET A 126 -2.82 -3.19 -8.86
CA MET A 126 -3.72 -3.85 -7.92
C MET A 126 -5.19 -3.68 -8.32
N ARG A 127 -5.62 -2.45 -8.68
CA ARG A 127 -6.99 -2.21 -9.18
C ARG A 127 -7.29 -3.00 -10.45
N TYR A 128 -6.33 -3.08 -11.36
CA TYR A 128 -6.45 -3.83 -12.59
C TYR A 128 -6.65 -5.32 -12.33
N VAL A 129 -5.83 -5.90 -11.44
CA VAL A 129 -5.92 -7.31 -11.04
C VAL A 129 -7.26 -7.60 -10.39
N THR A 130 -7.67 -6.86 -9.35
CA THR A 130 -8.95 -7.09 -8.65
C THR A 130 -10.18 -6.88 -9.54
N ARG A 131 -10.11 -5.96 -10.53
CA ARG A 131 -11.20 -5.78 -11.48
C ARG A 131 -11.24 -6.88 -12.54
N THR A 132 -10.08 -7.32 -13.02
CA THR A 132 -9.98 -8.32 -14.10
C THR A 132 -10.16 -9.73 -13.57
N SER A 133 -9.78 -9.99 -12.33
CA SER A 133 -9.97 -11.27 -11.66
C SER A 133 -11.43 -11.65 -11.46
N ALA A 134 -12.28 -10.65 -11.27
CA ALA A 134 -13.73 -10.80 -11.22
C ALA A 134 -14.38 -11.05 -12.60
N LEU A 135 -13.62 -10.88 -13.70
CA LEU A 135 -14.12 -11.08 -15.07
C LEU A 135 -13.74 -12.48 -15.58
N GLU A 136 -14.62 -13.43 -15.29
CA GLU A 136 -15.03 -14.54 -16.18
C GLU A 136 -13.94 -15.43 -16.81
N PHE A 137 -13.15 -16.14 -16.00
CA PHE A 137 -12.41 -17.31 -16.50
C PHE A 137 -12.71 -18.54 -15.63
N GLU A 138 -13.09 -19.64 -16.28
CA GLU A 138 -13.36 -20.92 -15.62
C GLU A 138 -12.09 -21.52 -14.96
N ASP A 139 -10.90 -21.11 -15.43
CA ASP A 139 -9.60 -21.58 -14.92
C ASP A 139 -8.71 -20.43 -14.40
N PHE A 140 -8.22 -20.59 -13.17
CA PHE A 140 -7.38 -19.63 -12.47
C PHE A 140 -5.99 -19.47 -13.13
N ASN A 141 -5.41 -20.52 -13.67
CA ASN A 141 -4.09 -20.45 -14.33
C ASN A 141 -4.15 -19.64 -15.63
N SER A 142 -5.26 -19.76 -16.36
CA SER A 142 -5.55 -18.94 -17.54
C SER A 142 -5.68 -17.47 -17.17
N ALA A 143 -6.31 -17.15 -16.03
CA ALA A 143 -6.38 -15.79 -15.51
C ALA A 143 -4.98 -15.24 -15.18
N LYS A 144 -4.13 -16.00 -14.48
CA LYS A 144 -2.73 -15.60 -14.21
C LYS A 144 -1.94 -15.35 -15.49
N SER A 145 -2.02 -16.27 -16.44
CA SER A 145 -1.32 -16.17 -17.73
C SER A 145 -1.70 -14.89 -18.47
N ARG A 146 -2.99 -14.53 -18.43
CA ARG A 146 -3.49 -13.34 -19.11
C ARG A 146 -3.15 -12.03 -18.42
N LEU A 147 -3.01 -12.03 -17.09
CA LEU A 147 -2.47 -10.89 -16.35
C LEU A 147 -1.00 -10.64 -16.72
N ILE A 148 -0.21 -11.71 -16.83
CA ILE A 148 1.20 -11.65 -17.21
C ILE A 148 1.33 -11.16 -18.67
N GLU A 149 0.61 -11.78 -19.61
CA GLU A 149 0.61 -11.40 -21.03
C GLU A 149 0.35 -9.89 -21.21
N ARG A 150 -0.60 -9.34 -20.46
CA ARG A 150 -0.95 -7.93 -20.56
C ARG A 150 0.07 -7.01 -19.91
N ALA A 151 0.68 -7.43 -18.80
CA ALA A 151 1.77 -6.69 -18.18
C ALA A 151 3.01 -6.65 -19.08
N ASP A 152 3.34 -7.76 -19.73
CA ASP A 152 4.45 -7.84 -20.69
C ASP A 152 4.19 -6.98 -21.92
N LYS A 153 2.99 -7.10 -22.51
CA LYS A 153 2.59 -6.25 -23.64
C LYS A 153 2.62 -4.77 -23.27
N PHE A 154 2.20 -4.40 -22.07
CA PHE A 154 2.32 -3.02 -21.58
C PHE A 154 3.78 -2.58 -21.52
N GLY A 155 4.68 -3.45 -21.09
CA GLY A 155 6.11 -3.16 -21.07
C GLY A 155 6.75 -3.08 -22.45
N GLU A 156 6.28 -3.83 -23.44
CA GLU A 156 6.77 -3.80 -24.82
C GLU A 156 6.38 -2.51 -25.55
N ILE A 157 5.19 -1.96 -25.29
CA ILE A 157 4.73 -0.74 -25.95
C ILE A 157 5.21 0.54 -25.26
N SER A 158 5.89 0.42 -24.11
CA SER A 158 6.28 1.55 -23.25
C SER A 158 7.77 1.87 -23.29
N TYR A 159 8.49 1.41 -24.31
CA TYR A 159 9.85 1.89 -24.59
C TYR A 159 9.81 3.38 -24.96
N LYS A 160 10.76 4.15 -24.41
CA LYS A 160 10.89 5.59 -24.64
C LYS A 160 11.42 5.93 -26.03
#